data_AF-A0A9E8SDX5-F1
#
_entry.id   AF-A0A9E8SDX5-F1
#
_cell.length_a   1.000
_cell.length_b   1.000
_cell.length_c   1.000
_cell.angle_alpha   90.00
_cell.angle_beta   90.00
_cell.angle_gamma   90.00
#
_symmetry.space_group_name_H-M   'P 1'
#
loop_
_entity.id
_entity.type
_entity.pdbx_description
1 polymer ?
#
loop_
_entity_poly.entity_id
_entity_poly.type
_entity_poly.pdbx_seq_one_letter_code
_entity_poly.pdbx_strand_id
1 'polypeptide(L)'
;MIREPSLETIPSNSLLTINPGLNYGTAFLDFGLSVNNLVLYNITSSAMIEENPEQAIQAHIMYTGYMDTRGFFDESKFSGLVKSEFKKDITVLSGIAMLTVPKGIWAQVGYNTLYGASAGLGVNLSTNIAIEYNFEKSIGDLALFGTSHEITLAYKFKSKKNYFYSGDDDDVAIFTRSKRAKRKRAAVSKPRLDAQAEQN
;
A
#
# COMPACT_ATOMS: atom_id res chain seq x y z
N MET A 1 -34.35 -9.34 31.26
CA MET A 1 -33.49 -9.03 30.10
C MET A 1 -34.41 -8.85 28.90
N ILE A 2 -34.65 -7.60 28.50
CA ILE A 2 -35.41 -7.29 27.28
C ILE A 2 -34.38 -7.39 26.15
N ARG A 3 -34.58 -8.36 25.25
CA ARG A 3 -33.80 -8.46 24.01
C ARG A 3 -34.23 -7.29 23.11
N GLU A 4 -33.29 -6.43 22.75
CA GLU A 4 -33.46 -5.38 21.74
C GLU A 4 -33.89 -6.01 20.40
N PRO A 5 -35.12 -5.78 19.91
CA PRO A 5 -35.64 -6.35 18.66
C PRO A 5 -34.96 -5.77 17.40
N SER A 6 -34.13 -4.74 17.57
CA SER A 6 -33.45 -4.01 16.51
C SER A 6 -32.31 -4.79 15.84
N LEU A 7 -31.88 -5.93 16.43
CA LEU A 7 -30.79 -6.76 15.92
C LEU A 7 -31.24 -8.08 15.26
N GLU A 8 -32.55 -8.38 15.23
CA GLU A 8 -33.07 -9.64 14.65
C GLU A 8 -33.42 -9.57 13.16
N THR A 9 -33.23 -8.42 12.50
CA THR A 9 -33.51 -8.26 11.06
C THR A 9 -32.52 -7.33 10.37
N ILE A 10 -31.21 -7.60 10.51
CA ILE A 10 -30.29 -7.19 9.44
C ILE A 10 -30.46 -8.24 8.34
N PRO A 11 -31.03 -7.90 7.17
CA PRO A 11 -31.17 -8.86 6.09
C PRO A 11 -29.77 -9.36 5.73
N SER A 12 -29.53 -10.66 5.86
CA SER A 12 -28.27 -11.29 5.47
C SER A 12 -28.10 -11.20 3.95
N ASN A 13 -27.57 -10.09 3.48
CA ASN A 13 -27.26 -9.87 2.07
C ASN A 13 -25.82 -10.29 1.83
N SER A 14 -25.64 -11.35 1.06
CA SER A 14 -24.31 -11.76 0.59
C SER A 14 -24.05 -11.06 -0.74
N LEU A 15 -23.06 -10.17 -0.76
CA LEU A 15 -22.70 -9.37 -1.93
C LEU A 15 -21.36 -9.88 -2.50
N LEU A 16 -21.33 -10.12 -3.80
CA LEU A 16 -20.12 -10.42 -4.56
C LEU A 16 -19.74 -9.20 -5.39
N THR A 17 -18.49 -8.75 -5.26
CA THR A 17 -17.92 -7.64 -6.03
C THR A 17 -16.76 -8.09 -6.90
N ILE A 18 -16.65 -7.49 -8.10
CA ILE A 18 -15.52 -7.71 -9.01
C ILE A 18 -14.82 -6.37 -9.25
N ASN A 19 -13.51 -6.34 -9.00
CA ASN A 19 -12.67 -5.14 -9.08
C ASN A 19 -11.49 -5.36 -10.04
N PRO A 20 -11.67 -5.27 -11.37
CA PRO A 20 -10.54 -5.43 -12.29
C PRO A 20 -9.58 -4.25 -12.18
N GLY A 21 -8.28 -4.50 -12.33
CA GLY A 21 -7.27 -3.47 -12.32
C GLY A 21 -5.99 -3.86 -13.05
N LEU A 22 -5.29 -2.86 -13.54
CA LEU A 22 -4.01 -2.95 -14.22
C LEU A 22 -3.03 -2.01 -13.52
N ASN A 23 -1.78 -2.46 -13.36
CA ASN A 23 -0.70 -1.63 -12.85
C ASN A 23 0.53 -1.82 -13.74
N TYR A 24 1.10 -0.71 -14.19
CA TYR A 24 2.32 -0.66 -14.98
C TYR A 24 3.40 0.07 -14.20
N GLY A 25 4.44 -0.68 -13.82
CA GLY A 25 5.56 -0.20 -13.03
C GLY A 25 6.86 -0.12 -13.81
N THR A 26 7.65 0.92 -13.51
CA THR A 26 9.04 1.09 -13.95
C THR A 26 9.97 0.86 -12.76
N ALA A 27 11.19 1.41 -12.78
CA ALA A 27 12.10 1.31 -11.64
C ALA A 27 11.69 2.18 -10.44
N PHE A 28 11.02 3.31 -10.69
CA PHE A 28 10.72 4.32 -9.67
C PHE A 28 9.29 4.88 -9.77
N LEU A 29 8.57 4.61 -10.85
CA LEU A 29 7.22 5.11 -11.08
C LEU A 29 6.29 3.97 -11.44
N ASP A 30 5.16 3.89 -10.74
CA ASP A 30 4.09 2.94 -10.98
C ASP A 30 2.79 3.68 -11.24
N PHE A 31 2.05 3.25 -12.27
CA PHE A 31 0.77 3.81 -12.65
C PHE A 31 -0.26 2.70 -12.62
N GLY A 32 -1.41 2.93 -12.00
CA GLY A 32 -2.49 1.96 -11.97
C GLY A 32 -3.84 2.56 -12.31
N LEU A 33 -4.66 1.71 -12.91
CA LEU A 33 -6.07 1.96 -13.19
C LEU A 33 -6.86 0.76 -12.72
N SER A 34 -7.94 0.98 -12.00
CA SER A 34 -8.86 -0.05 -11.55
C SER A 34 -10.29 0.43 -11.64
N VAL A 35 -11.22 -0.52 -11.73
CA VAL A 35 -12.65 -0.25 -11.57
C VAL A 35 -13.08 -0.97 -10.31
N ASN A 36 -13.55 -0.22 -9.33
CA ASN A 36 -14.14 -0.75 -8.11
C ASN A 36 -15.63 -1.00 -8.34
N ASN A 37 -16.10 -2.12 -7.80
CA ASN A 37 -17.45 -2.63 -7.83
C ASN A 37 -18.08 -2.64 -9.24
N LEU A 38 -17.32 -3.12 -10.24
CA LEU A 38 -17.78 -3.21 -11.63
C LEU A 38 -19.03 -4.10 -11.76
N VAL A 39 -19.04 -5.20 -11.03
CA VAL A 39 -20.19 -6.11 -10.91
C VAL A 39 -20.53 -6.22 -9.44
N LEU A 40 -21.78 -5.96 -9.09
CA LEU A 40 -22.32 -6.16 -7.76
C LEU A 40 -23.48 -7.16 -7.85
N TYR A 41 -23.24 -8.37 -7.37
CA TYR A 41 -24.23 -9.44 -7.39
C TYR A 41 -24.68 -9.78 -5.97
N ASN A 42 -25.98 -9.72 -5.71
CA ASN A 42 -26.54 -10.15 -4.45
C ASN A 42 -26.89 -11.64 -4.56
N ILE A 43 -26.12 -12.48 -3.87
CA ILE A 43 -26.31 -13.93 -3.87
C ILE A 43 -27.62 -14.31 -3.17
N THR A 44 -28.03 -13.56 -2.15
CA THR A 44 -29.25 -13.82 -1.38
C THR A 44 -30.50 -13.60 -2.24
N SER A 45 -30.56 -12.51 -3.01
CA SER A 45 -31.68 -12.24 -3.93
C SER A 45 -31.46 -12.80 -5.34
N SER A 46 -30.30 -13.41 -5.60
CA SER A 46 -29.86 -13.91 -6.92
C SER A 46 -29.97 -12.86 -8.04
N ALA A 47 -29.86 -11.58 -7.70
CA ALA A 47 -30.05 -10.47 -8.63
C ALA A 47 -28.80 -9.58 -8.72
N MET A 48 -28.56 -9.05 -9.92
CA MET A 48 -27.54 -8.03 -10.13
C MET A 48 -28.09 -6.67 -9.70
N ILE A 49 -27.29 -5.90 -8.97
CA ILE A 49 -27.64 -4.53 -8.58
C ILE A 49 -27.23 -3.61 -9.72
N GLU A 50 -28.21 -3.15 -10.50
CA GLU A 50 -27.98 -2.34 -11.71
C GLU A 50 -27.54 -0.90 -11.40
N GLU A 51 -28.06 -0.31 -10.32
CA GLU A 51 -27.63 1.01 -9.85
C GLU A 51 -26.67 0.88 -8.66
N ASN A 52 -25.37 0.88 -8.95
CA ASN A 52 -24.34 0.82 -7.93
C ASN A 52 -23.69 2.21 -7.70
N PRO A 53 -24.12 2.98 -6.68
CA PRO A 53 -23.48 4.25 -6.35
C PRO A 53 -22.02 4.09 -5.87
N GLU A 54 -21.65 2.90 -5.39
CA GLU A 54 -20.29 2.56 -4.97
C GLU A 54 -19.40 2.08 -6.12
N GLN A 55 -19.90 2.05 -7.36
CA GLN A 55 -19.06 1.83 -8.53
C GLN A 55 -18.12 3.02 -8.70
N ALA A 56 -16.83 2.75 -8.81
CA ALA A 56 -15.82 3.79 -8.92
C ALA A 56 -14.75 3.45 -9.95
N ILE A 57 -14.27 4.45 -10.68
CA ILE A 57 -13.04 4.31 -11.47
C ILE A 57 -11.91 4.91 -10.64
N GLN A 58 -10.86 4.14 -10.43
CA GLN A 58 -9.71 4.54 -9.63
C GLN A 58 -8.47 4.61 -10.50
N ALA A 59 -7.71 5.69 -10.34
CA ALA A 59 -6.42 5.90 -10.97
C ALA A 59 -5.40 6.27 -9.91
N HIS A 60 -4.21 5.69 -9.94
CA HIS A 60 -3.13 6.04 -9.02
C HIS A 60 -1.78 6.11 -9.69
N ILE A 61 -0.92 6.92 -9.10
CA ILE A 61 0.48 7.09 -9.47
C ILE A 61 1.29 6.96 -8.18
N MET A 62 2.28 6.08 -8.18
CA MET A 62 3.23 5.90 -7.09
C MET A 62 4.62 6.24 -7.59
N TYR A 63 5.35 7.04 -6.83
CA TYR A 63 6.78 7.22 -6.98
C TYR A 63 7.50 6.55 -5.81
N THR A 64 8.53 5.77 -6.10
CA THR A 64 9.42 5.16 -5.11
C THR A 64 10.85 5.63 -5.38
N GLY A 65 11.48 6.26 -4.40
CA GLY A 65 12.89 6.64 -4.41
C GLY A 65 13.66 5.96 -3.29
N TYR A 66 14.97 5.83 -3.48
CA TYR A 66 15.90 5.29 -2.49
C TYR A 66 16.92 6.35 -2.09
N MET A 67 17.23 6.41 -0.81
CA MET A 67 18.19 7.34 -0.24
C MET A 67 19.45 6.56 0.15
N ASP A 68 20.56 6.87 -0.51
CA ASP A 68 21.89 6.36 -0.17
C ASP A 68 22.62 7.43 0.64
N THR A 69 22.46 7.37 1.97
CA THR A 69 23.04 8.32 2.92
C THR A 69 23.86 7.59 3.96
N ARG A 70 24.93 8.21 4.45
CA ARG A 70 25.69 7.61 5.56
C ARG A 70 24.92 7.83 6.87
N GLY A 71 24.55 6.75 7.56
CA GLY A 71 24.04 6.83 8.93
C GLY A 71 22.74 6.05 9.14
N PHE A 72 21.83 6.61 9.94
CA PHE A 72 20.57 5.95 10.30
C PHE A 72 19.62 5.77 9.10
N PHE A 73 19.65 6.72 8.16
CA PHE A 73 18.82 6.72 6.96
C PHE A 73 19.49 6.03 5.75
N ASP A 74 20.53 5.25 5.97
CA ASP A 74 21.17 4.47 4.92
C ASP A 74 20.17 3.47 4.31
N GLU A 75 20.16 3.38 2.99
CA GLU A 75 19.24 2.55 2.19
C GLU A 75 17.73 2.82 2.46
N SER A 76 17.36 4.02 2.93
CA SER A 76 15.95 4.36 3.17
C SER A 76 15.14 4.43 1.88
N LYS A 77 13.89 3.98 1.95
CA LYS A 77 12.93 4.05 0.85
C LYS A 77 11.91 5.13 1.16
N PHE A 78 11.76 6.07 0.23
CA PHE A 78 10.67 7.04 0.27
C PHE A 78 9.69 6.71 -0.86
N SER A 79 8.40 6.66 -0.55
CA SER A 79 7.36 6.48 -1.56
C SER A 79 6.25 7.50 -1.39
N GLY A 80 5.80 8.07 -2.50
CA GLY A 80 4.61 8.92 -2.57
C GLY A 80 3.59 8.29 -3.50
N LEU A 81 2.35 8.14 -3.07
CA LEU A 81 1.24 7.65 -3.86
C LEU A 81 0.14 8.70 -3.90
N VAL A 82 -0.31 9.05 -5.10
CA VAL A 82 -1.48 9.89 -5.34
C VAL A 82 -2.51 9.04 -6.05
N LYS A 83 -3.76 9.13 -5.61
CA LYS A 83 -4.87 8.31 -6.09
C LYS A 83 -6.14 9.12 -6.19
N SER A 84 -6.79 9.03 -7.35
CA SER A 84 -8.08 9.65 -7.64
C SER A 84 -9.11 8.55 -7.84
N GLU A 85 -10.23 8.65 -7.16
CA GLU A 85 -11.35 7.72 -7.26
C GLU A 85 -12.61 8.50 -7.65
N PHE A 86 -13.14 8.16 -8.82
CA PHE A 86 -14.32 8.79 -9.41
C PHE A 86 -15.52 7.89 -9.16
N LYS A 87 -16.33 8.22 -8.16
CA LYS A 87 -17.64 7.59 -7.88
C LYS A 87 -18.74 8.36 -8.61
N LYS A 88 -19.95 7.79 -8.64
CA LYS A 88 -21.12 8.38 -9.33
C LYS A 88 -21.44 9.81 -8.85
N ASP A 89 -21.31 10.07 -7.55
CA ASP A 89 -21.72 11.35 -6.93
C ASP A 89 -20.55 12.14 -6.31
N ILE A 90 -19.39 11.51 -6.14
CA ILE A 90 -18.25 12.13 -5.46
C ILE A 90 -16.92 11.74 -6.13
N THR A 91 -16.03 12.71 -6.28
CA THR A 91 -14.63 12.45 -6.62
C THR A 91 -13.79 12.52 -5.35
N VAL A 92 -13.12 11.42 -5.02
CA VAL A 92 -12.24 11.31 -3.87
C VAL A 92 -10.80 11.39 -4.34
N LEU A 93 -10.09 12.44 -3.93
CA LEU A 93 -8.66 12.55 -4.14
C LEU A 93 -7.93 12.16 -2.86
N SER A 94 -6.88 11.37 -3.00
CA SER A 94 -6.06 10.92 -1.88
C SER A 94 -4.58 10.95 -2.23
N GLY A 95 -3.76 11.23 -1.24
CA GLY A 95 -2.32 11.20 -1.35
C GLY A 95 -1.71 10.66 -0.07
N ILE A 96 -0.67 9.83 -0.18
CA ILE A 96 0.09 9.33 0.96
C ILE A 96 1.58 9.39 0.64
N ALA A 97 2.37 9.83 1.60
CA ALA A 97 3.82 9.79 1.57
C ALA A 97 4.30 8.89 2.71
N MET A 98 5.25 8.01 2.42
CA MET A 98 5.81 7.06 3.37
C MET A 98 7.34 7.10 3.29
N LEU A 99 7.98 7.06 4.45
CA LEU A 99 9.41 6.87 4.59
C LEU A 99 9.64 5.59 5.40
N THR A 100 10.36 4.64 4.81
CA THR A 100 10.75 3.38 5.44
C THR A 100 12.26 3.33 5.59
N VAL A 101 12.71 3.09 6.82
CA VAL A 101 14.11 2.91 7.17
C VAL A 101 14.38 1.41 7.32
N PRO A 102 15.47 0.87 6.72
CA PRO A 102 15.88 -0.54 6.83
C PRO A 102 16.32 -0.96 8.24
N LYS A 103 16.04 -0.15 9.25
CA LYS A 103 16.12 -0.56 10.65
C LYS A 103 14.81 -1.17 11.14
N GLY A 104 13.81 -1.27 10.26
CA GLY A 104 12.49 -1.78 10.61
C GLY A 104 11.62 -0.70 11.22
N ILE A 105 11.74 0.54 10.75
CA ILE A 105 10.90 1.67 11.20
C ILE A 105 10.33 2.32 9.95
N TRP A 106 9.06 2.68 9.98
CA TRP A 106 8.45 3.49 8.93
C TRP A 106 7.56 4.58 9.52
N ALA A 107 7.38 5.63 8.75
CA ALA A 107 6.46 6.71 9.03
C ALA A 107 5.68 7.02 7.76
N GLN A 108 4.39 7.31 7.91
CA GLN A 108 3.51 7.67 6.81
C GLN A 108 2.65 8.88 7.16
N VAL A 109 2.33 9.68 6.16
CA VAL A 109 1.37 10.78 6.27
C VAL A 109 0.50 10.79 5.03
N GLY A 110 -0.80 10.97 5.21
CA GLY A 110 -1.77 10.91 4.15
C GLY A 110 -2.81 12.01 4.26
N TYR A 111 -3.46 12.26 3.13
CA TYR A 111 -4.62 13.11 3.03
C TYR A 111 -5.62 12.47 2.09
N ASN A 112 -6.89 12.48 2.47
CA ASN A 112 -8.01 12.02 1.69
C ASN A 112 -9.09 13.10 1.75
N THR A 113 -9.63 13.51 0.60
CA THR A 113 -10.66 14.56 0.56
C THR A 113 -11.96 14.16 1.25
N LEU A 114 -12.25 12.85 1.33
CA LEU A 114 -13.41 12.33 2.02
C LEU A 114 -13.12 12.09 3.51
N TYR A 115 -12.04 11.39 3.84
CA TYR A 115 -11.76 10.95 5.22
C TYR A 115 -10.90 11.90 6.06
N GLY A 116 -10.21 12.87 5.43
CA GLY A 116 -9.33 13.83 6.12
C GLY A 116 -7.85 13.45 6.10
N ALA A 117 -7.10 13.95 7.09
CA ALA A 117 -5.65 13.75 7.18
C ALA A 117 -5.31 12.54 8.06
N SER A 118 -4.28 11.79 7.70
CA SER A 118 -3.76 10.67 8.47
C SER A 118 -2.26 10.76 8.68
N ALA A 119 -1.77 10.20 9.77
CA ALA A 119 -0.36 10.07 10.08
C ALA A 119 -0.12 8.77 10.84
N GLY A 120 0.88 8.00 10.43
CA GLY A 120 1.20 6.71 11.01
C GLY A 120 2.69 6.54 11.28
N LEU A 121 3.00 5.76 12.30
CA LEU A 121 4.35 5.36 12.68
C LEU A 121 4.33 3.86 12.95
N GLY A 122 5.26 3.12 12.38
CA GLY A 122 5.33 1.67 12.57
C GLY A 122 6.75 1.17 12.78
N VAL A 123 6.82 0.04 13.48
CA VAL A 123 8.07 -0.61 13.86
C VAL A 123 7.97 -2.14 13.69
N ASN A 124 9.00 -2.72 13.10
CA ASN A 124 9.24 -4.16 13.08
C ASN A 124 9.98 -4.51 14.38
N LEU A 125 9.22 -4.91 15.40
CA LEU A 125 9.79 -5.44 16.63
C LEU A 125 10.67 -6.65 16.29
N SER A 126 10.13 -7.64 15.59
CA SER A 126 10.85 -8.85 15.21
C SER A 126 10.65 -9.15 13.72
N THR A 127 11.36 -10.15 13.17
CA THR A 127 11.18 -10.59 11.77
C THR A 127 9.75 -11.09 11.46
N ASN A 128 8.93 -11.23 12.49
CA ASN A 128 7.59 -11.79 12.43
C ASN A 128 6.53 -10.89 13.05
N ILE A 129 6.91 -9.81 13.74
CA ILE A 129 5.97 -8.97 14.48
C ILE A 129 6.24 -7.52 14.09
N ALA A 130 5.20 -6.88 13.56
CA ALA A 130 5.13 -5.47 13.25
C ALA A 130 4.02 -4.82 14.08
N ILE A 131 4.28 -3.63 14.59
CA ILE A 131 3.27 -2.79 15.23
C ILE A 131 3.23 -1.45 14.51
N GLU A 132 2.03 -0.97 14.22
CA GLU A 132 1.79 0.34 13.63
C GLU A 132 0.79 1.10 14.48
N TYR A 133 1.04 2.39 14.64
CA TYR A 133 0.11 3.33 15.24
C TYR A 133 -0.29 4.34 14.18
N ASN A 134 -1.59 4.43 13.90
CA ASN A 134 -2.17 5.40 13.00
C ASN A 134 -3.04 6.40 13.75
N PHE A 135 -2.93 7.65 13.35
CA PHE A 135 -3.73 8.76 13.79
C PHE A 135 -4.47 9.32 12.59
N GLU A 136 -5.79 9.44 12.70
CA GLU A 136 -6.63 10.01 11.66
C GLU A 136 -7.41 11.20 12.22
N LYS A 137 -7.48 12.25 11.43
CA LYS A 137 -8.24 13.45 11.72
C LYS A 137 -9.14 13.76 10.55
N SER A 138 -10.43 13.57 10.78
CA SER A 138 -11.48 13.96 9.84
C SER A 138 -11.51 15.48 9.65
N ILE A 139 -11.61 15.93 8.41
CA ILE A 139 -11.65 17.34 8.02
C ILE A 139 -12.92 17.56 7.18
N GLY A 140 -13.64 18.67 7.37
CA GLY A 140 -14.87 18.98 6.64
C GLY A 140 -16.14 18.49 7.35
N ASP A 141 -17.15 18.04 6.59
CA ASP A 141 -18.45 17.59 7.12
C ASP A 141 -18.35 16.36 8.05
N LEU A 142 -17.25 15.59 7.95
CA LEU A 142 -16.95 14.48 8.84
C LEU A 142 -16.16 14.89 10.09
N ALA A 143 -15.86 16.18 10.32
CA ALA A 143 -15.15 16.65 11.52
C ALA A 143 -15.90 16.30 12.83
N LEU A 144 -17.21 16.05 12.75
CA LEU A 144 -18.04 15.57 13.86
C LEU A 144 -17.60 14.20 14.40
N PHE A 145 -16.92 13.38 13.59
CA PHE A 145 -16.38 12.08 14.01
C PHE A 145 -15.11 12.19 14.87
N GLY A 146 -14.52 13.39 14.98
CA GLY A 146 -13.37 13.64 15.83
C GLY A 146 -12.06 13.02 15.31
N THR A 147 -11.11 12.85 16.22
CA THR A 147 -9.82 12.20 15.92
C THR A 147 -9.89 10.72 16.27
N SER A 148 -9.29 9.88 15.44
CA SER A 148 -9.22 8.42 15.65
C SER A 148 -7.79 7.97 15.85
N HIS A 149 -7.63 6.97 16.71
CA HIS A 149 -6.36 6.34 17.02
C HIS A 149 -6.49 4.83 16.75
N GLU A 150 -5.62 4.30 15.90
CA GLU A 150 -5.59 2.88 15.56
C GLU A 150 -4.24 2.30 15.94
N ILE A 151 -4.26 1.11 16.54
CA ILE A 151 -3.06 0.32 16.81
C ILE A 151 -3.23 -1.00 16.03
N THR A 152 -2.34 -1.23 15.08
CA THR A 152 -2.35 -2.41 14.22
C THR A 152 -1.19 -3.34 14.62
N LEU A 153 -1.50 -4.64 14.79
CA LEU A 153 -0.51 -5.68 15.06
C LEU A 153 -0.49 -6.67 13.89
N ALA A 154 0.65 -6.80 13.22
CA ALA A 154 0.85 -7.74 12.13
C ALA A 154 1.78 -8.89 12.55
N TYR A 155 1.37 -10.12 12.27
CA TYR A 155 2.17 -11.33 12.50
C TYR A 155 2.44 -12.11 11.20
N LYS A 156 3.71 -12.27 10.84
CA LYS A 156 4.14 -13.03 9.65
C LYS A 156 4.45 -14.48 10.03
N PHE A 157 3.64 -15.43 9.58
CA PHE A 157 3.92 -16.87 9.76
C PHE A 157 5.12 -17.29 8.90
N LYS A 158 6.14 -17.91 9.51
CA LYS A 158 7.27 -18.50 8.74
C LYS A 158 6.80 -19.78 8.07
N SER A 159 6.74 -19.78 6.73
CA SER A 159 6.55 -21.00 5.94
C SER A 159 7.92 -21.59 5.56
N LYS A 160 8.12 -22.90 5.76
CA LYS A 160 9.36 -23.63 5.40
C LYS A 160 9.45 -23.96 3.89
N LYS A 161 8.87 -23.15 3.01
CA LYS A 161 8.90 -23.41 1.56
C LYS A 161 9.59 -22.26 0.84
N ASN A 162 10.74 -22.58 0.24
CA ASN A 162 11.55 -21.68 -0.57
C ASN A 162 10.83 -21.39 -1.89
N TYR A 163 9.93 -20.42 -1.90
CA TYR A 163 9.50 -19.79 -3.13
C TYR A 163 10.34 -18.53 -3.31
N PHE A 164 11.27 -18.57 -4.27
CA PHE A 164 12.05 -17.41 -4.69
C PHE A 164 11.13 -16.44 -5.44
N TYR A 165 10.44 -15.56 -4.72
CA TYR A 165 9.93 -14.34 -5.34
C TYR A 165 11.12 -13.38 -5.50
N SER A 166 11.41 -13.03 -6.75
CA SER A 166 12.43 -12.03 -7.10
C SER A 166 11.91 -10.64 -6.73
N GLY A 167 11.96 -10.31 -5.44
CA GLY A 167 11.43 -9.05 -4.91
C GLY A 167 11.50 -8.92 -3.39
N ASP A 168 12.08 -9.88 -2.66
CA ASP A 168 12.34 -9.74 -1.23
C ASP A 168 13.44 -8.68 -1.01
N ASP A 169 13.04 -7.41 -0.94
CA ASP A 169 13.74 -6.45 -0.10
C ASP A 169 13.68 -7.03 1.32
N ASP A 170 14.80 -7.59 1.82
CA ASP A 170 14.88 -8.25 3.12
C ASP A 170 14.29 -7.35 4.23
N ASP A 171 13.11 -7.69 4.75
CA ASP A 171 12.48 -6.98 5.88
C ASP A 171 13.39 -7.05 7.12
N VAL A 172 14.15 -5.98 7.36
CA VAL A 172 15.05 -5.89 8.51
C VAL A 172 14.24 -5.56 9.76
N ALA A 173 14.37 -6.37 10.82
CA ALA A 173 13.74 -6.10 12.12
C ALA A 173 14.73 -5.52 13.15
N ILE A 174 14.22 -4.68 14.06
CA ILE A 174 15.01 -3.94 15.07
C ILE A 174 15.79 -4.91 15.98
N PHE A 175 15.22 -6.06 16.33
CA PHE A 175 15.86 -7.04 17.22
C PHE A 175 16.66 -8.15 16.52
N THR A 176 16.85 -8.10 15.19
CA THR A 176 17.72 -9.04 14.49
C THR A 176 19.08 -8.43 14.15
N ARG A 177 20.14 -9.02 14.70
CA ARG A 177 21.53 -8.76 14.31
C ARG A 177 21.79 -9.33 12.90
N SER A 178 21.32 -8.64 11.86
CA SER A 178 21.51 -9.04 10.46
C SER A 178 22.99 -8.94 10.06
N LYS A 179 23.55 -10.05 9.58
CA LYS A 179 24.84 -10.08 8.89
C LYS A 179 24.65 -9.41 7.54
N ARG A 180 25.21 -8.20 7.41
CA ARG A 180 25.41 -7.40 6.19
C ARG A 180 25.47 -8.28 4.93
N ALA A 181 24.37 -8.37 4.19
CA ALA A 181 24.33 -9.02 2.89
C ALA A 181 25.19 -8.19 1.93
N LYS A 182 26.32 -8.74 1.49
CA LYS A 182 27.16 -8.12 0.45
C LYS A 182 26.37 -8.14 -0.86
N ARG A 183 25.80 -7.00 -1.26
CA ARG A 183 25.25 -6.80 -2.61
C ARG A 183 26.32 -7.09 -3.65
N LYS A 184 26.06 -8.05 -4.56
CA LYS A 184 26.81 -8.20 -5.80
C LYS A 184 26.50 -6.97 -6.66
N ARG A 185 27.49 -6.10 -6.84
CA ARG A 185 27.41 -5.01 -7.83
C ARG A 185 27.15 -5.65 -9.19
N ALA A 186 26.02 -5.35 -9.81
CA ALA A 186 25.79 -5.69 -11.21
C ALA A 186 26.90 -5.00 -12.01
N ALA A 187 27.81 -5.79 -12.58
CA ALA A 187 28.87 -5.28 -13.43
C ALA A 187 28.19 -4.72 -14.69
N VAL A 188 28.21 -3.39 -14.83
CA VAL A 188 27.89 -2.74 -16.09
C VAL A 188 28.88 -3.26 -17.12
N SER A 189 28.43 -4.13 -18.00
CA SER A 189 29.20 -4.57 -19.16
C SER A 189 29.42 -3.34 -20.05
N LYS A 190 30.63 -2.79 -20.01
CA LYS A 190 31.05 -1.77 -20.97
C LYS A 190 30.92 -2.36 -22.39
N PRO A 191 30.27 -1.69 -23.34
CA PRO A 191 30.31 -2.14 -24.72
C PRO A 191 31.77 -2.13 -25.20
N ARG A 192 32.21 -3.23 -25.79
CA ARG A 192 33.50 -3.31 -26.49
C ARG A 192 33.42 -2.35 -27.67
N LEU A 193 34.24 -1.31 -27.67
CA LEU A 193 34.56 -0.59 -28.90
C LEU A 193 35.41 -1.52 -29.75
N ASP A 194 34.86 -1.97 -30.87
CA ASP A 194 35.62 -2.65 -31.91
C ASP A 194 36.59 -1.64 -32.54
N ALA A 195 37.84 -1.67 -32.08
CA ALA A 195 38.93 -0.98 -32.72
C ALA A 195 39.31 -1.76 -34.00
N GLN A 196 38.66 -1.42 -35.11
CA GLN A 196 39.10 -1.84 -36.44
C GLN A 196 38.89 -0.70 -37.44
N ALA A 197 39.77 0.29 -37.34
CA ALA A 197 40.11 1.19 -38.44
C ALA A 197 41.38 1.94 -38.07
N GLU A 198 42.54 1.34 -38.33
CA GLU A 198 43.77 2.04 -38.71
C GLU A 198 44.91 1.04 -38.93
N GLN A 199 45.27 0.84 -40.20
CA GLN A 199 46.63 0.95 -40.76
C GLN A 199 46.85 -0.01 -41.94
N ASN A 200 47.02 0.63 -43.11
CA ASN A 200 47.97 0.34 -44.18
C ASN A 200 47.90 -1.01 -44.91
#